data_AF-A0A4R5GD04-F1
#
_entry.id   AF-A0A4R5GD04-F1
#
_cell.length_a   1.000
_cell.length_b   1.000
_cell.length_c   1.000
_cell.angle_alpha   90.00
_cell.angle_beta   90.00
_cell.angle_gamma   90.00
#
_symmetry.space_group_name_H-M   'P 1'
#
loop_
_entity.id
_entity.type
_entity.pdbx_description
1 polymer ?
#
loop_
_entity_poly.entity_id
_entity_poly.type
_entity_poly.pdbx_seq_one_letter_code
_entity_poly.pdbx_strand_id
1 'polypeptide(L)'
;MELDVLENMHLRVLRRENRLPETIRFYEQSYRELRNYFGPEHPKLMDLNKVTRMDLYGVMEKMEDRGCTPGGIAAVMRKLRACFNWAAEREL
;
A
#
# COMPACT_ATOMS: atom_id res chain seq x y z
N MET A 1 1.41 -10.98 8.26
CA MET A 1 2.39 -10.79 7.17
C MET A 1 3.04 -9.41 7.29
N GLU A 2 4.33 -9.29 6.96
CA GLU A 2 5.10 -8.03 6.91
C GLU A 2 4.85 -7.27 5.61
N LEU A 3 4.99 -5.93 5.63
CA LEU A 3 4.78 -5.07 4.47
C LEU A 3 5.73 -5.39 3.32
N ASP A 4 7.01 -5.60 3.60
CA ASP A 4 8.02 -5.88 2.59
C ASP A 4 7.77 -7.24 1.91
N VAL A 5 7.30 -8.23 2.68
CA VAL A 5 6.90 -9.53 2.16
C VAL A 5 5.70 -9.38 1.22
N LEU A 6 4.65 -8.67 1.67
CA LEU A 6 3.47 -8.40 0.84
C LEU A 6 3.83 -7.65 -0.45
N GLU A 7 4.63 -6.60 -0.35
CA GLU A 7 5.08 -5.83 -1.51
C GLU A 7 5.80 -6.74 -2.52
N ASN A 8 6.81 -7.49 -2.08
CA ASN A 8 7.58 -8.34 -2.95
C ASN A 8 6.72 -9.40 -3.64
N MET A 9 5.81 -10.04 -2.90
CA MET A 9 4.91 -11.05 -3.45
C MET A 9 3.95 -10.45 -4.48
N HIS A 10 3.28 -9.35 -4.13
CA HIS A 10 2.30 -8.72 -4.99
C HIS A 10 2.94 -8.14 -6.27
N LEU A 11 4.07 -7.44 -6.16
CA LEU A 11 4.77 -6.90 -7.34
C LEU A 11 5.27 -8.02 -8.26
N ARG A 12 5.71 -9.16 -7.71
CA ARG A 12 6.07 -10.34 -8.52
C ARG A 12 4.87 -10.88 -9.29
N VAL A 13 3.69 -10.92 -8.68
CA VAL A 13 2.46 -11.34 -9.37
C VAL A 13 2.09 -10.36 -10.48
N LEU A 14 2.10 -9.05 -10.22
CA LEU A 14 1.80 -8.03 -11.24
C LEU A 14 2.76 -8.12 -12.43
N ARG A 15 4.05 -8.36 -12.17
CA ARG A 15 5.06 -8.59 -13.24
C ARG A 15 4.75 -9.85 -14.04
N ARG A 16 4.38 -10.95 -13.37
CA ARG A 16 4.00 -12.21 -14.03
C ARG A 16 2.72 -12.07 -14.88
N GLU A 17 1.80 -11.21 -14.46
CA GLU A 17 0.59 -10.86 -15.23
C GLU A 17 0.84 -9.91 -16.40
N ASN A 18 2.10 -9.56 -16.69
CA ASN A 18 2.47 -8.58 -17.72
C ASN A 18 1.78 -7.22 -17.54
N ARG A 19 1.56 -6.79 -16.28
CA ARG A 19 1.06 -5.44 -16.01
C ARG A 19 2.08 -4.41 -16.47
N LEU A 20 1.58 -3.28 -16.97
CA LEU A 20 2.42 -2.19 -17.46
C LEU A 20 3.39 -1.71 -16.36
N PRO A 21 4.63 -1.32 -16.70
CA PRO A 21 5.59 -0.80 -15.72
C PRO A 21 5.06 0.40 -14.91
N GLU A 22 4.23 1.25 -15.52
CA GLU A 22 3.55 2.35 -14.82
C GLU A 22 2.58 1.85 -13.74
N THR A 23 1.88 0.74 -13.99
CA THR A 23 1.00 0.14 -12.98
C THR A 23 1.79 -0.34 -11.78
N ILE A 24 2.93 -1.00 -12.02
CA ILE A 24 3.84 -1.48 -10.97
C ILE A 24 4.34 -0.29 -10.14
N ARG A 25 4.80 0.79 -10.80
CA ARG A 25 5.24 2.03 -10.12
C ARG A 25 4.17 2.63 -9.22
N PHE A 26 2.91 2.61 -9.64
CA PHE A 26 1.82 3.08 -8.79
C PHE A 26 1.57 2.21 -7.55
N TYR A 27 1.79 0.89 -7.63
CA TYR A 27 1.72 0.03 -6.45
C TYR A 27 2.89 0.27 -5.51
N GLU A 28 4.12 0.37 -6.04
CA GLU A 28 5.32 0.74 -5.28
C GLU A 28 5.13 2.08 -4.54
N GLN A 29 4.54 3.08 -5.20
CA GLN A 29 4.18 4.34 -4.56
C GLN A 29 3.22 4.13 -3.38
N SER A 30 2.24 3.25 -3.53
CA SER A 30 1.23 3.02 -2.50
C SER A 30 1.83 2.38 -1.25
N TYR A 31 2.75 1.41 -1.42
CA TYR A 31 3.52 0.85 -0.30
C TYR A 31 4.42 1.89 0.36
N ARG A 32 5.05 2.75 -0.44
CA ARG A 32 5.86 3.87 0.06
C ARG A 32 5.04 4.81 0.92
N GLU A 33 3.80 5.15 0.54
CA GLU A 33 2.96 6.01 1.37
C GLU A 33 2.60 5.37 2.71
N LEU A 34 2.38 4.05 2.74
CA LEU A 34 2.15 3.32 3.99
C LEU A 34 3.41 3.35 4.88
N ARG A 35 4.60 3.13 4.32
CA ARG A 35 5.88 3.27 5.05
C ARG A 35 6.11 4.69 5.55
N ASN A 36 5.85 5.69 4.72
CA ASN A 36 6.01 7.09 5.06
C ASN A 36 5.09 7.50 6.22
N TYR A 37 3.87 6.98 6.25
CA TYR A 37 2.93 7.24 7.33
C TYR A 37 3.42 6.68 8.66
N PHE A 38 3.72 5.38 8.72
CA PHE A 38 4.10 4.70 9.95
C PHE A 38 5.55 4.96 10.41
N GLY A 39 6.47 5.17 9.49
CA GLY A 39 7.90 5.13 9.73
C GLY A 39 8.48 3.71 9.56
N PRO A 40 9.79 3.59 9.26
CA PRO A 40 10.40 2.33 8.80
C PRO A 40 10.38 1.19 9.83
N GLU A 41 10.37 1.49 11.13
CA GLU A 41 10.46 0.48 12.20
C GLU A 41 9.13 0.25 12.93
N HIS A 42 8.03 0.80 12.41
CA HIS A 42 6.76 0.73 13.13
C HIS A 42 6.25 -0.72 13.22
N PRO A 43 5.83 -1.21 14.39
CA PRO A 43 5.44 -2.62 14.57
C PRO A 43 4.32 -3.09 13.63
N LYS A 44 3.42 -2.19 13.20
CA LYS A 44 2.36 -2.51 12.23
C LYS A 44 2.88 -2.81 10.82
N LEU A 45 4.11 -2.42 10.48
CA LEU A 45 4.74 -2.82 9.22
C LEU A 45 5.22 -4.28 9.27
N MET A 46 5.47 -4.81 10.47
CA MET A 46 5.85 -6.22 10.66
C MET A 46 4.62 -7.15 10.77
N ASP A 47 3.46 -6.59 11.11
CA ASP A 47 2.22 -7.34 11.25
C ASP A 47 1.04 -6.53 10.73
N LEU A 48 0.77 -6.69 9.42
CA LEU A 48 -0.27 -5.96 8.72
C LEU A 48 -1.69 -6.26 9.22
N ASN A 49 -1.91 -7.34 9.98
CA ASN A 49 -3.20 -7.60 10.62
C ASN A 49 -3.55 -6.54 11.66
N LYS A 50 -2.56 -5.76 12.12
CA LYS A 50 -2.74 -4.63 13.04
C LYS A 50 -3.00 -3.31 12.33
N VAL A 51 -2.94 -3.27 11.00
CA VAL A 51 -3.32 -2.10 10.21
C VAL A 51 -4.84 -1.99 10.21
N THR A 52 -5.34 -0.83 10.63
CA THR A 52 -6.76 -0.55 10.76
C THR A 52 -7.22 0.44 9.69
N ARG A 53 -8.53 0.60 9.55
CA ARG A 53 -9.10 1.67 8.71
C ARG A 53 -8.67 3.07 9.17
N MET A 54 -8.49 3.27 10.48
CA MET A 54 -8.04 4.57 11.01
C MET A 54 -6.61 4.89 10.58
N ASP A 55 -5.74 3.89 10.50
CA ASP A 55 -4.39 4.09 9.95
C ASP A 55 -4.45 4.52 8.47
N LEU A 56 -5.37 3.93 7.69
CA LEU A 56 -5.56 4.30 6.29
C LEU A 56 -6.11 5.73 6.13
N TYR A 57 -6.99 6.18 7.02
CA TYR A 57 -7.39 7.59 7.07
C TYR A 57 -6.21 8.49 7.41
N GLY A 58 -5.35 8.10 8.36
CA GLY A 58 -4.14 8.84 8.68
C GLY A 58 -3.15 8.93 7.50
N VAL A 59 -3.05 7.90 6.65
CA VAL A 59 -2.29 7.97 5.40
C VAL A 59 -2.86 9.06 4.48
N MET A 60 -4.19 9.11 4.34
CA MET A 60 -4.87 10.13 3.52
C MET A 60 -4.60 11.54 4.07
N GLU A 61 -4.81 11.76 5.37
CA GLU A 61 -4.55 13.05 6.03
C GLU A 61 -3.09 13.49 5.83
N LYS A 62 -2.12 12.60 6.04
CA LYS A 62 -0.70 12.91 5.81
C LYS A 62 -0.37 13.20 4.35
N MET A 63 -1.12 12.62 3.39
CA MET A 63 -0.99 12.98 1.99
C MET A 63 -1.59 14.36 1.69
N GLU A 64 -2.74 14.67 2.27
CA GLU A 64 -3.41 15.98 2.18
C GLU A 64 -2.53 17.09 2.75
N ASP A 65 -1.94 16.89 3.94
CA ASP A 65 -1.02 17.83 4.59
C ASP A 65 0.22 18.13 3.75
N ARG A 66 0.66 17.18 2.91
CA ARG A 66 1.77 17.35 1.96
C ARG A 66 1.35 18.03 0.65
N GLY A 67 0.07 18.39 0.50
CA GLY A 67 -0.48 19.00 -0.70
C GLY A 67 -0.73 18.02 -1.85
N CYS A 68 -0.89 16.73 -1.57
CA CYS A 68 -1.27 15.77 -2.61
C CYS A 68 -2.66 16.09 -3.17
N THR A 69 -2.84 15.94 -4.48
CA THR A 69 -4.16 16.16 -5.09
C THR A 69 -5.15 15.08 -4.67
N PRO A 70 -6.46 15.38 -4.61
CA PRO A 70 -7.50 14.38 -4.32
C PRO A 70 -7.42 13.16 -5.26
N GLY A 71 -7.08 13.39 -6.54
CA GLY A 71 -6.87 12.34 -7.51
C GLY A 71 -5.69 11.41 -7.16
N GLY A 72 -4.58 11.98 -6.68
CA GLY A 72 -3.40 11.23 -6.23
C GLY A 72 -3.69 10.40 -4.99
N ILE A 73 -4.38 10.98 -4.00
CA ILE A 73 -4.81 10.28 -2.78
C ILE A 73 -5.73 9.12 -3.12
N ALA A 74 -6.79 9.39 -3.90
CA ALA A 74 -7.73 8.36 -4.31
C ALA A 74 -7.04 7.25 -5.13
N ALA A 75 -6.04 7.61 -5.94
CA ALA A 75 -5.24 6.65 -6.66
C ALA A 75 -4.49 5.73 -5.68
N VAL A 76 -3.74 6.25 -4.70
CA VAL A 76 -3.04 5.44 -3.69
C VAL A 76 -4.02 4.54 -2.91
N MET A 77 -5.14 5.10 -2.44
CA MET A 77 -6.11 4.35 -1.64
C MET A 77 -6.74 3.18 -2.42
N ARG A 78 -7.01 3.34 -3.72
CA ARG A 78 -7.51 2.24 -4.56
C ARG A 78 -6.50 1.09 -4.67
N LYS A 79 -5.20 1.39 -4.79
CA LYS A 79 -4.16 0.34 -4.88
C LYS A 79 -3.94 -0.34 -3.54
N LEU A 80 -3.91 0.41 -2.43
CA LEU A 80 -3.83 -0.19 -1.09
C LEU A 80 -5.00 -1.13 -0.84
N ARG A 81 -6.23 -0.71 -1.18
CA ARG A 81 -7.42 -1.57 -1.09
C ARG A 81 -7.29 -2.82 -1.95
N ALA A 82 -6.89 -2.66 -3.23
CA ALA A 82 -6.73 -3.79 -4.14
C ALA A 82 -5.68 -4.79 -3.63
N CYS A 83 -4.57 -4.29 -3.08
CA CYS A 83 -3.51 -5.11 -2.50
C CYS A 83 -3.96 -5.88 -1.26
N PHE A 84 -4.62 -5.22 -0.30
CA PHE A 84 -5.11 -5.90 0.91
C PHE A 84 -6.18 -6.93 0.59
N ASN A 85 -7.08 -6.64 -0.36
CA ASN A 85 -8.04 -7.63 -0.84
C ASN A 85 -7.34 -8.82 -1.50
N TRP A 86 -6.35 -8.56 -2.36
CA TRP A 86 -5.56 -9.61 -3.01
C TRP A 86 -4.85 -10.53 -2.03
N ALA A 87 -4.34 -9.98 -0.91
CA ALA A 87 -3.73 -10.73 0.18
C ALA A 87 -4.77 -11.55 0.96
N ALA A 88 -5.89 -10.93 1.33
CA ALA A 88 -6.97 -11.59 2.08
C ALA A 88 -7.58 -12.76 1.29
N GLU A 89 -7.81 -12.60 -0.02
CA GLU A 89 -8.31 -13.66 -0.91
C GLU A 89 -7.36 -14.87 -1.03
N ARG A 90 -6.08 -14.70 -0.66
CA ARG A 90 -5.04 -15.72 -0.70
C ARG A 90 -4.63 -16.24 0.67
N GLU A 91 -5.35 -15.82 1.72
CA GLU A 91 -5.06 -16.16 3.12
C GLU A 91 -3.61 -15.83 3.53
N LEU A 92 -3.08 -14.70 3.02
CA LEU A 92 -1.73 -14.19 3.29
C LEU A 92 -1.66 -13.18 4.45
#